data_AF-A0A060BPB0-F1
#
_entry.id   AF-A0A060BPB0-F1
#
_cell.length_a   1.000
_cell.length_b   1.000
_cell.length_c   1.000
_cell.angle_alpha   90.00
_cell.angle_beta   90.00
_cell.angle_gamma   90.00
#
_symmetry.space_group_name_H-M   'P 1'
#
loop_
_entity.id
_entity.type
_entity.pdbx_description
1 polymer ?
#
loop_
_entity_poly.entity_id
_entity_poly.type
_entity_poly.pdbx_seq_one_letter_code
_entity_poly.pdbx_strand_id
1 'polypeptide(L)' 'FDWLDRIIAMLGRAGVAVDLATATASAPLWLYEGHPEILPVDINGTVINAGSRQSWRATSPVFRGYALEL' A
#
# COMPACT_ATOMS: atom_id res chain seq x y z
N PHE A 1 -12.44 8.90 -4.06
CA PHE A 1 -12.27 7.93 -5.16
C PHE A 1 -12.55 8.51 -6.56
N ASP A 2 -13.07 9.75 -6.67
CA ASP A 2 -13.49 10.39 -7.94
C ASP A 2 -12.58 10.17 -9.18
N TRP A 3 -11.27 10.36 -9.04
CA TRP A 3 -10.35 10.18 -10.17
C TRP A 3 -10.31 8.73 -10.69
N LEU A 4 -10.37 7.75 -9.78
CA LEU A 4 -10.34 6.33 -10.11
C LEU A 4 -11.65 5.91 -10.77
N ASP A 5 -12.78 6.37 -10.21
CA ASP A 5 -14.12 6.13 -10.75
C ASP A 5 -14.22 6.63 -12.20
N ARG A 6 -13.69 7.84 -12.46
CA ARG A 6 -13.64 8.43 -13.80
C ARG A 6 -12.83 7.58 -14.78
N ILE A 7 -11.66 7.06 -14.38
CA ILE A 7 -10.81 6.24 -15.25
C ILE A 7 -11.45 4.88 -15.52
N ILE A 8 -11.97 4.20 -14.51
CA ILE A 8 -12.67 2.91 -14.67
C ILE A 8 -13.87 3.10 -15.61
N ALA A 9 -14.67 4.14 -15.42
CA ALA A 9 -15.81 4.43 -16.30
C ALA A 9 -15.38 4.72 -17.75
N MET A 10 -14.26 5.40 -17.95
CA MET A 10 -13.72 5.66 -19.29
C MET A 10 -13.28 4.37 -19.99
N LEU A 11 -12.56 3.49 -19.28
CA LEU A 11 -12.14 2.19 -19.79
C LEU A 11 -13.35 1.31 -20.14
N GLY A 12 -14.36 1.27 -19.25
CA GLY A 12 -15.61 0.53 -19.47
C GLY A 12 -16.37 1.00 -20.71
N ARG A 13 -16.47 2.32 -20.96
CA ARG A 13 -17.10 2.86 -22.18
C ARG A 13 -16.37 2.47 -23.47
N ALA A 14 -15.07 2.18 -23.38
CA ALA A 14 -14.27 1.73 -24.52
C ALA A 14 -14.28 0.19 -24.68
N GLY A 15 -15.00 -0.55 -23.83
CA GLY A 15 -15.00 -2.01 -23.84
C GLY A 15 -13.74 -2.66 -23.28
N VAL A 16 -12.96 -1.93 -22.48
CA VAL A 16 -11.73 -2.41 -21.84
C VAL A 16 -12.03 -2.84 -20.40
N ALA A 17 -11.77 -4.11 -20.08
CA ALA A 17 -11.91 -4.63 -18.72
C ALA A 17 -10.82 -4.11 -17.78
N VAL A 18 -11.13 -4.06 -16.48
CA VAL A 18 -10.21 -3.58 -15.43
C VAL A 18 -9.90 -4.71 -14.46
N ASP A 19 -8.61 -4.99 -14.26
CA ASP A 19 -8.10 -5.75 -13.14
C ASP A 19 -7.73 -4.77 -12.01
N LEU A 20 -8.51 -4.76 -10.93
CA LEU A 20 -8.40 -3.75 -9.88
C LEU A 20 -7.61 -4.29 -8.68
N ALA A 21 -6.50 -3.63 -8.36
CA ALA A 21 -5.68 -3.97 -7.21
C ALA A 21 -6.28 -3.45 -5.89
N THR A 22 -5.91 -4.10 -4.78
CA THR A 22 -6.21 -3.64 -3.40
C THR A 22 -5.41 -2.40 -2.97
N ALA A 23 -4.43 -1.98 -3.79
CA ALA A 23 -3.53 -0.86 -3.50
C ALA A 23 -2.67 -0.98 -2.21
N THR A 24 -2.52 -2.18 -1.64
CA THR A 24 -1.78 -2.41 -0.38
C THR A 24 -0.30 -2.81 -0.54
N ALA A 25 0.23 -2.82 -1.78
CA ALA A 25 1.63 -3.24 -2.03
C ALA A 25 2.66 -2.34 -1.32
N SER A 26 2.35 -1.06 -1.15
CA SER A 26 3.18 -0.11 -0.40
C SER A 26 2.29 0.88 0.34
N ALA A 27 2.65 1.22 1.57
CA ALA A 27 1.94 2.23 2.33
C ALA A 27 2.43 3.64 1.97
N PRO A 28 1.58 4.66 2.15
CA PRO A 28 1.96 6.07 2.07
C PRO A 28 2.90 6.48 3.22
N LEU A 29 3.67 7.55 3.01
CA LEU A 29 4.69 8.00 3.96
C LEU A 29 4.13 8.31 5.35
N TRP A 30 2.96 8.95 5.43
CA TRP A 30 2.32 9.30 6.71
C TRP A 30 2.07 8.08 7.60
N LEU A 31 1.87 6.90 7.00
CA LEU A 31 1.64 5.66 7.75
C LEU A 31 2.94 5.19 8.40
N TYR A 32 4.07 5.29 7.70
CA TYR A 32 5.38 4.97 8.28
C TYR A 32 5.84 5.98 9.32
N GLU A 33 5.51 7.26 9.14
CA GLU A 33 5.80 8.32 10.12
C GLU A 33 4.98 8.14 11.40
N GLY A 34 3.71 7.75 11.28
CA GLY A 34 2.83 7.48 12.42
C GLY A 34 3.08 6.12 13.09
N HIS A 35 3.57 5.13 12.33
CA HIS A 35 3.80 3.76 12.77
C HIS A 35 5.16 3.22 12.31
N PRO A 36 6.28 3.75 12.83
CA PRO A 36 7.62 3.30 12.44
C PRO A 36 7.87 1.81 12.74
N GLU A 37 7.12 1.21 13.67
CA GLU A 37 7.16 -0.23 13.98
C GLU A 37 6.76 -1.14 12.81
N ILE A 38 6.11 -0.61 11.77
CA ILE A 38 5.76 -1.35 10.56
C ILE A 38 6.99 -1.63 9.69
N LEU A 39 7.99 -0.75 9.72
CA LEU A 39 9.17 -0.84 8.86
C LEU A 39 9.95 -2.12 9.15
N PRO A 40 10.34 -2.92 8.14
CA PRO A 40 11.16 -4.10 8.33
C PRO A 40 12.51 -3.78 8.95
N VAL A 41 13.08 -4.78 9.61
CA VAL A 41 14.45 -4.75 10.09
C VAL A 41 15.17 -5.93 9.46
N ASP A 42 16.32 -5.68 8.86
CA ASP A 42 17.13 -6.73 8.25
C ASP A 42 17.88 -7.57 9.30
N ILE A 43 18.63 -8.58 8.84
CA ILE A 43 19.38 -9.48 9.72
C ILE A 43 20.47 -8.79 10.55
N ASN A 44 20.92 -7.59 10.14
CA ASN A 44 21.94 -6.81 10.84
C ASN A 44 21.33 -5.79 11.81
N GLY A 45 20.00 -5.78 11.96
CA GLY A 45 19.31 -4.79 12.79
C GLY A 45 19.07 -3.45 12.09
N THR A 46 19.29 -3.36 10.78
CA THR A 46 19.08 -2.12 10.02
C THR A 46 17.61 -1.96 9.66
N VAL A 47 17.03 -0.79 9.96
CA VAL A 47 15.66 -0.46 9.54
C VAL A 47 15.63 -0.22 8.03
N ILE A 48 14.74 -0.94 7.34
CA ILE A 48 14.46 -0.73 5.92
C ILE A 48 13.42 0.39 5.81
N ASN A 49 13.89 1.59 5.52
CA ASN A 49 13.06 2.80 5.47
C ASN A 49 12.13 2.85 4.24
N ALA A 50 11.23 3.84 4.25
CA ALA A 50 10.47 4.25 3.08
C ALA A 50 11.38 4.82 1.97
N GLY A 51 10.86 4.91 0.74
CA GLY A 51 11.55 5.50 -0.42
C GLY A 51 11.61 4.58 -1.63
N SER A 52 11.53 3.27 -1.40
CA SER A 52 11.23 2.26 -2.44
C SER A 52 9.78 1.78 -2.26
N ARG A 53 9.55 0.47 -2.30
CA ARG A 53 8.24 -0.17 -2.10
C ARG A 53 8.35 -1.35 -1.14
N GLN A 54 7.20 -1.78 -0.62
CA GLN A 54 7.07 -2.98 0.21
C GLN A 54 7.84 -2.88 1.56
N SER A 55 8.01 -1.65 2.06
CA SER A 55 8.67 -1.38 3.35
C SER A 55 7.72 -1.65 4.53
N TRP A 56 7.21 -2.87 4.67
CA TRP A 56 6.36 -3.29 5.78
C TRP A 56 6.61 -4.76 6.16
N ARG A 57 6.43 -5.12 7.43
CA ARG A 57 6.57 -6.51 7.91
C ARG A 57 5.29 -7.31 7.67
N ALA A 58 5.40 -8.49 7.06
CA ALA A 58 4.26 -9.39 6.83
C ALA A 58 3.55 -9.84 8.13
N THR A 59 4.25 -9.79 9.26
CA THR A 59 3.72 -10.14 10.59
C THR A 59 3.26 -8.92 11.39
N SER A 60 3.36 -7.69 10.87
CA SER A 60 2.93 -6.51 11.60
C SER A 60 1.40 -6.51 11.77
N PRO A 61 0.87 -6.55 13.02
CA PRO A 61 -0.56 -6.46 13.25
C PRO A 61 -1.11 -5.08 12.86
N VAL A 62 -0.29 -4.03 13.00
CA VAL A 62 -0.66 -2.66 12.65
C VAL A 62 -0.83 -2.53 11.14
N PHE A 63 0.16 -2.98 10.35
CA PHE A 63 0.04 -2.94 8.89
C PHE A 63 -1.11 -3.81 8.41
N ARG A 64 -1.32 -4.99 9.02
CA ARG A 64 -2.49 -5.84 8.72
C ARG A 64 -3.80 -5.11 8.95
N GLY A 65 -3.93 -4.35 10.04
CA GLY A 65 -5.11 -3.53 10.32
C GLY A 65 -5.40 -2.54 9.20
N TYR A 66 -4.41 -1.72 8.85
CA TYR A 66 -4.54 -0.77 7.74
C TYR A 66 -4.82 -1.46 6.40
N ALA A 67 -4.13 -2.56 6.09
CA ALA A 67 -4.31 -3.26 4.82
C ALA A 67 -5.70 -3.92 4.65
N LEU A 68 -6.44 -4.14 5.74
CA LEU A 68 -7.82 -4.65 5.71
C LEU A 68 -8.87 -3.54 5.73
N GLU A 69 -8.52 -2.34 6.19
CA GLU A 69 -9.40 -1.17 6.24
C GLU A 69 -9.33 -0.31 4.98
N LEU A 70 -8.12 -0.19 4.40
CA LEU A 70 -7.82 0.60 3.20
C LEU A 70 -8.46 0.02 1.92
#